data_AF-F8W1K5-F1
#
_entry.id   AF-F8W1K5-F1
#
_cell.length_a   1.000
_cell.length_b   1.000
_cell.length_c   1.000
_cell.angle_alpha   90.00
_cell.angle_beta   90.00
_cell.angle_gamma   90.00
#
_symmetry.space_group_name_H-M   'P 1'
#
loop_
_entity.id
_entity.type
_entity.pdbx_description
1 polymer ?
#
loop_
_entity_poly.entity_id
_entity_poly.type
_entity_poly.pdbx_seq_one_letter_code
_entity_poly.pdbx_strand_id
1 'polypeptide(L)'
;MGSFRINPDGSQSVVEVPYARSEAHLTELLEEICDRMKEYGEQIDPSTHRKNYVRVVGRNGESSELDLQGIRIDSDISGTLKFACESIVEEYEDELIEFFSR
;
A
#
# COMPACT_ATOMS: atom_id res chain seq x y z
N MET A 1 -12.00 -1.58 23.11
CA MET A 1 -12.77 -1.01 24.24
C MET A 1 -11.82 -0.20 25.10
N GLY A 2 -11.83 1.13 24.94
CA GLY A 2 -10.79 2.04 25.44
C GLY A 2 -11.01 2.51 26.88
N SER A 3 -9.90 2.65 27.61
CA SER A 3 -9.84 3.21 28.96
C SER A 3 -10.07 4.72 28.91
N PHE A 4 -11.28 5.16 29.27
CA PHE A 4 -11.58 6.58 29.46
C PHE A 4 -10.99 7.03 30.79
N ARG A 5 -9.91 7.82 30.74
CA ARG A 5 -9.38 8.51 31.93
C ARG A 5 -10.08 9.86 32.05
N ILE A 6 -10.87 10.02 33.11
CA ILE A 6 -11.50 11.28 33.49
C ILE A 6 -10.59 11.97 34.50
N ASN A 7 -10.24 13.22 34.24
CA ASN A 7 -9.45 14.05 35.13
C ASN A 7 -10.26 14.39 36.39
N PRO A 8 -9.61 14.74 37.51
CA PRO A 8 -10.31 15.09 38.76
C PRO A 8 -11.29 16.28 38.65
N ASP A 9 -11.15 17.11 37.61
CA ASP A 9 -12.02 18.25 37.29
C ASP A 9 -13.22 17.87 36.39
N GLY A 10 -13.38 16.59 36.05
CA GLY A 10 -14.44 16.09 35.18
C GLY A 10 -14.14 16.23 33.68
N SER A 11 -12.99 16.77 33.30
CA SER A 11 -12.56 16.84 31.91
C SER A 11 -12.04 15.48 31.42
N GLN A 12 -12.13 15.25 30.12
CA GLN A 12 -11.58 14.06 29.46
C GLN A 12 -10.44 14.51 28.56
N SER A 13 -9.26 13.90 28.73
CA SER A 13 -8.16 14.09 27.78
C SER A 13 -8.44 13.27 26.53
N VAL A 14 -9.01 13.89 25.50
CA VAL A 14 -9.14 13.31 24.17
C VAL A 14 -7.88 13.66 23.38
N VAL A 15 -7.19 12.64 22.85
CA VAL A 15 -6.12 12.85 21.87
C VAL A 15 -6.79 12.89 20.51
N GLU A 16 -6.83 14.07 19.89
CA GLU A 16 -7.29 14.21 18.51
C GLU A 16 -6.13 13.90 17.56
N VAL A 17 -6.34 12.92 16.68
CA VAL A 17 -5.41 12.58 15.60
C VAL A 17 -6.09 12.92 14.27
N PRO A 18 -5.45 13.69 13.37
CA PRO A 18 -5.99 13.92 12.04
C PRO A 18 -6.28 12.60 11.32
N TYR A 19 -7.41 12.49 10.62
CA TYR A 19 -7.80 11.25 9.91
C TYR A 19 -6.68 10.70 9.02
N ALA A 20 -5.99 11.58 8.29
CA ALA A 20 -4.85 11.24 7.43
C ALA A 20 -3.68 10.54 8.16
N ARG A 21 -3.63 10.61 9.48
CA ARG A 21 -2.61 10.02 10.36
C ARG A 21 -3.20 8.96 11.30
N SER A 22 -4.50 8.73 11.25
CA SER A 22 -5.13 7.70 12.05
C SER A 22 -4.69 6.33 11.58
N GLU A 23 -4.39 5.44 12.52
CA GLU A 23 -4.02 4.05 12.24
C GLU A 23 -5.03 3.39 11.28
N ALA A 24 -6.33 3.53 11.56
CA ALA A 24 -7.39 3.01 10.69
C ALA A 24 -7.25 3.45 9.22
N HIS A 25 -7.01 4.74 8.97
CA HIS A 25 -6.85 5.23 7.60
C HIS A 25 -5.56 4.73 6.94
N LEU A 26 -4.46 4.65 7.71
CA LEU A 26 -3.18 4.19 7.19
C LEU A 26 -3.24 2.69 6.85
N THR A 27 -3.91 1.87 7.66
CA THR A 27 -4.15 0.46 7.38
C THR A 27 -4.99 0.29 6.10
N GLU A 28 -6.12 1.01 5.99
CA GLU A 28 -6.95 1.01 4.76
C GLU A 28 -6.12 1.40 3.52
N LEU A 29 -5.25 2.41 3.65
CA LEU A 29 -4.40 2.86 2.55
C LEU A 29 -3.36 1.80 2.14
N LEU A 30 -2.75 1.11 3.11
CA LEU A 30 -1.78 0.04 2.84
C LEU A 30 -2.45 -1.15 2.13
N GLU A 31 -3.66 -1.53 2.54
CA GLU A 31 -4.46 -2.54 1.85
C GLU A 31 -4.75 -2.15 0.39
N GLU A 32 -5.15 -0.90 0.15
CA GLU A 32 -5.39 -0.39 -1.21
C GLU A 32 -4.11 -0.41 -2.06
N ILE A 33 -2.98 -0.01 -1.49
CA ILE A 33 -1.67 -0.06 -2.15
C ILE A 33 -1.32 -1.50 -2.57
N CYS A 34 -1.51 -2.47 -1.69
CA CYS A 34 -1.24 -3.86 -2.01
C CYS A 34 -2.20 -4.43 -3.04
N ASP A 35 -3.48 -4.04 -3.04
CA ASP A 35 -4.41 -4.45 -4.10
C ASP A 35 -4.00 -3.90 -5.47
N ARG A 36 -3.51 -2.66 -5.52
CA ARG A 36 -2.98 -2.00 -6.73
C ARG A 36 -1.70 -2.64 -7.27
N MET A 37 -1.06 -3.56 -6.55
CA MET A 37 0.07 -4.33 -7.12
C MET A 37 -0.35 -5.21 -8.30
N LYS A 38 -1.64 -5.51 -8.43
CA LYS A 38 -2.18 -6.21 -9.61
C LYS A 38 -2.08 -5.40 -10.91
N GLU A 39 -1.86 -4.10 -10.80
CA GLU A 39 -1.77 -3.17 -11.93
C GLU A 39 -0.36 -3.11 -12.54
N TYR A 40 0.53 -4.03 -12.17
CA TYR A 40 1.90 -4.13 -12.66
C TYR A 40 2.12 -5.37 -13.54
N GLY A 41 2.92 -5.20 -14.59
CA GLY A 41 3.44 -6.27 -15.44
C GLY A 41 4.96 -6.43 -15.29
N GLU A 42 5.49 -7.54 -15.80
CA GLU A 42 6.92 -7.87 -15.79
C GLU A 42 7.54 -7.55 -17.15
N GLN A 43 8.65 -6.84 -17.16
CA GLN A 43 9.49 -6.59 -18.32
C GLN A 43 10.90 -7.10 -18.05
N ILE A 44 11.54 -7.71 -19.04
CA ILE A 44 12.95 -8.10 -18.94
C ILE A 44 13.77 -7.00 -19.61
N ASP A 45 14.68 -6.39 -18.85
CA ASP A 45 15.65 -5.44 -19.39
C ASP A 45 16.57 -6.17 -20.40
N PRO A 46 16.59 -5.76 -21.69
CA PRO A 46 17.37 -6.45 -22.71
C PRO A 46 18.89 -6.33 -22.49
N SER A 47 19.34 -5.33 -21.74
CA SER A 47 20.76 -5.10 -21.45
C SER A 47 21.21 -5.87 -20.21
N THR A 48 20.45 -5.79 -19.11
CA THR A 48 20.84 -6.40 -17.83
C THR A 48 20.26 -7.79 -17.60
N HIS A 49 19.29 -8.21 -18.42
CA HIS A 49 18.52 -9.45 -18.26
C HIS A 49 17.79 -9.54 -16.90
N ARG A 50 17.59 -8.40 -16.23
CA ARG A 50 16.87 -8.32 -14.96
C ARG A 50 15.38 -8.12 -15.20
N LYS A 51 14.59 -8.66 -14.28
CA LYS A 51 13.15 -8.44 -14.22
C LYS A 51 12.89 -7.06 -13.63
N ASN A 52 12.09 -6.27 -14.33
CA ASN A 52 11.55 -4.99 -13.89
C ASN A 52 10.03 -5.09 -13.83
N TYR A 53 9.42 -4.47 -12.82
CA TYR A 53 7.98 -4.40 -12.71
C TYR A 53 7.52 -3.00 -13.10
N VAL A 54 6.63 -2.93 -14.08
CA VAL A 54 6.14 -1.66 -14.66
C VAL A 54 4.64 -1.60 -14.52
N ARG A 55 4.12 -0.45 -14.10
CA ARG A 55 2.68 -0.22 -13.98
C ARG A 55 2.05 -0.19 -15.38
N VAL A 56 1.01 -0.98 -15.61
CA VAL A 56 0.31 -1.12 -16.92
C VAL A 56 -1.09 -0.51 -16.92
N VAL A 57 -1.55 -0.01 -15.78
CA VAL A 57 -2.79 0.76 -15.64
C VAL A 57 -2.45 2.18 -15.18
N GLY A 58 -2.99 3.18 -15.88
CA GLY A 58 -2.86 4.58 -15.49
C GLY A 58 -3.45 4.84 -14.10
N ARG A 59 -2.98 5.89 -13.42
CA ARG A 59 -3.42 6.21 -12.04
C ARG A 59 -4.92 6.48 -11.92
N ASN A 60 -5.56 6.86 -13.02
CA ASN A 60 -7.00 7.14 -13.10
C ASN A 60 -7.83 5.90 -13.53
N GLY A 61 -7.20 4.72 -13.65
CA GLY A 61 -7.85 3.51 -14.15
C GLY A 61 -7.90 3.42 -15.69
N GLU A 62 -7.41 4.43 -16.40
CA GLU A 62 -7.29 4.39 -17.86
C GLU A 62 -6.16 3.44 -18.27
N SER A 63 -6.31 2.77 -19.41
CA SER A 63 -5.20 2.05 -20.04
C SER A 63 -4.09 3.07 -20.30
N SER A 64 -2.97 2.93 -19.61
CA SER A 64 -1.81 3.78 -19.88
C SER A 64 -1.43 3.63 -21.35
N GLU A 65 -1.14 4.74 -22.05
CA GLU A 65 -0.55 4.77 -23.40
C GLU A 65 0.90 4.23 -23.40
N LEU A 66 1.18 3.25 -22.55
CA LEU A 66 2.42 2.50 -22.56
C LEU A 66 2.40 1.57 -23.76
N ASP A 67 3.48 1.58 -24.52
CA ASP A 67 3.75 0.53 -25.49
C ASP A 67 3.88 -0.79 -24.72
N LEU A 68 2.82 -1.60 -24.72
CA LEU A 68 2.76 -2.89 -24.01
C LEU A 68 3.70 -3.93 -24.64
N GLN A 69 4.41 -3.59 -25.72
CA GLN A 69 5.40 -4.45 -26.34
C GLN A 69 6.50 -4.85 -25.33
N GLY A 70 6.65 -6.15 -25.12
CA GLY A 70 7.64 -6.71 -24.22
C GLY A 70 7.26 -6.67 -22.73
N ILE A 71 6.05 -6.22 -22.38
CA ILE A 71 5.52 -6.31 -21.01
C ILE A 71 4.65 -7.56 -20.90
N ARG A 72 5.02 -8.47 -20.00
CA ARG A 72 4.25 -9.66 -19.67
C ARG A 72 3.26 -9.34 -18.55
N ILE A 73 1.98 -9.49 -18.84
CA ILE A 73 0.89 -9.32 -17.88
C ILE A 73 0.27 -10.70 -17.66
N ASP A 74 0.36 -11.21 -16.44
CA ASP A 74 -0.04 -12.57 -16.07
C ASP A 74 -0.69 -12.53 -14.68
N SER A 75 -1.74 -13.33 -14.47
CA SER A 75 -2.39 -13.46 -13.17
C SER A 75 -1.40 -13.90 -12.09
N ASP A 76 -0.43 -14.75 -12.44
CA ASP A 76 0.57 -15.25 -11.50
C ASP A 76 1.53 -14.13 -11.05
N ILE A 77 1.93 -13.24 -11.97
CA ILE A 77 2.74 -12.06 -11.64
C ILE A 77 1.96 -11.13 -10.72
N SER A 78 0.72 -10.80 -11.11
CA SER A 78 -0.13 -9.88 -10.35
C SER A 78 -0.44 -10.39 -8.95
N GLY A 79 -0.68 -11.70 -8.81
CA GLY A 79 -0.89 -12.37 -7.53
C GLY A 79 0.37 -12.41 -6.67
N THR A 80 1.52 -12.70 -7.27
CA THR A 80 2.81 -12.73 -6.55
C THR A 80 3.18 -11.36 -6.00
N LEU A 81 3.00 -10.29 -6.79
CA LEU A 81 3.32 -8.93 -6.33
C LEU A 81 2.36 -8.45 -5.22
N LYS A 82 1.07 -8.75 -5.36
CA LYS A 82 0.09 -8.48 -4.31
C LYS A 82 0.47 -9.21 -3.02
N PHE A 83 0.70 -10.52 -3.10
CA PHE A 83 1.09 -11.34 -1.96
C PHE A 83 2.39 -10.84 -1.30
N ALA A 84 3.39 -10.44 -2.10
CA ALA A 84 4.63 -9.89 -1.56
C ALA A 84 4.39 -8.57 -0.81
N CYS A 85 3.53 -7.69 -1.32
CA CYS A 85 3.16 -6.45 -0.61
C CYS A 85 2.42 -6.77 0.69
N GLU A 86 1.41 -7.63 0.64
CA GLU A 86 0.65 -8.05 1.83
C GLU A 86 1.57 -8.65 2.90
N SER A 87 2.53 -9.50 2.50
CA SER A 87 3.51 -10.09 3.41
C SER A 87 4.40 -9.04 4.07
N ILE A 88 4.85 -8.02 3.31
CA ILE A 88 5.66 -6.92 3.86
C ILE A 88 4.83 -6.07 4.82
N VAL A 89 3.59 -5.72 4.45
CA VAL A 89 2.72 -4.91 5.31
C VAL A 89 2.39 -5.64 6.60
N GLU A 90 2.12 -6.95 6.53
CA GLU A 90 1.86 -7.78 7.70
C GLU A 90 3.08 -7.90 8.61
N GLU A 91 4.29 -8.09 8.05
CA GLU A 91 5.53 -8.20 8.83
C GLU A 91 5.91 -6.89 9.53
N TYR A 92 5.66 -5.76 8.88
CA TYR A 92 6.13 -4.43 9.30
C TYR A 92 5.01 -3.47 9.71
N GLU A 93 3.83 -3.98 10.08
CA GLU A 93 2.62 -3.17 10.36
C GLU A 93 2.91 -2.04 11.36
N ASP A 94 3.39 -2.39 12.55
CA ASP A 94 3.66 -1.43 13.63
C ASP A 94 4.65 -0.34 13.19
N GLU A 95 5.71 -0.73 12.48
CA GLU A 95 6.77 0.18 12.04
C GLU A 95 6.28 1.13 10.94
N LEU A 96 5.46 0.64 10.02
CA LEU A 96 4.83 1.44 8.96
C LEU A 96 3.85 2.44 9.57
N ILE A 97 2.97 2.00 10.48
CA ILE A 97 2.01 2.88 11.17
C ILE A 97 2.75 3.94 11.99
N GLU A 98 3.79 3.57 12.75
CA GLU A 98 4.60 4.52 13.51
C GLU A 98 5.30 5.54 12.58
N PHE A 99 5.80 5.08 11.44
CA PHE A 99 6.48 5.95 10.48
C PHE A 99 5.54 6.98 9.84
N PHE A 100 4.35 6.55 9.41
CA PHE A 100 3.41 7.41 8.67
C PHE A 100 2.47 8.24 9.56
N SER A 101 2.32 7.91 10.83
CA SER A 101 1.49 8.67 11.78
C SER A 101 2.15 9.96 12.32
N ARG A 102 3.43 10.20 11.99
CA ARG A 102 4.22 11.38 12.43
C ARG A 102 3.87 12.69 11.70
#